data_AF-A0A2K3NR66-F1
#
_entry.id   AF-A0A2K3NR66-F1
#
_cell.length_a   1.000
_cell.length_b   1.000
_cell.length_c   1.000
_cell.angle_alpha   90.00
_cell.angle_beta   90.00
_cell.angle_gamma   90.00
#
_symmetry.space_group_name_H-M   'P 1'
#
loop_
_entity.id
_entity.type
_entity.pdbx_description
1 polymer ?
#
loop_
_entity_poly.entity_id
_entity_poly.type
_entity_poly.pdbx_seq_one_letter_code
_entity_poly.pdbx_strand_id
1 'polypeptide(L)'
;MRRSTTAVELLGNFLAELKEMVETQMKRSIRNVVLTVPVSLSRLQINWIHCACVMAGLKVIRLMPQPTAVDLCKWKMPNKSLDRKYYWWRRLSSKYDPSSITGF
;
A
#
# COMPACT_ATOMS: atom_id res chain seq x y z
N MET A 1 -32.66 6.54 1.39
CA MET A 1 -32.01 5.66 0.39
C MET A 1 -30.56 5.43 0.82
N ARG A 2 -30.22 4.27 1.41
CA ARG A 2 -28.82 3.95 1.75
C ARG A 2 -28.08 3.65 0.44
N ARG A 3 -27.04 4.42 0.12
CA ARG A 3 -26.13 4.08 -0.98
C ARG A 3 -25.22 2.97 -0.47
N SER A 4 -25.37 1.77 -1.00
CA SER A 4 -24.45 0.66 -0.76
C SER A 4 -23.20 0.92 -1.60
N THR A 5 -22.27 1.74 -1.12
CA THR A 5 -20.97 1.89 -1.78
C THR A 5 -20.18 0.62 -1.56
N THR A 6 -19.74 0.01 -2.66
CA THR A 6 -18.85 -1.14 -2.61
C THR A 6 -17.48 -0.70 -2.08
N ALA A 7 -16.75 -1.60 -1.42
CA ALA A 7 -15.41 -1.29 -0.90
C ALA A 7 -14.44 -0.84 -2.01
N VAL A 8 -14.67 -1.29 -3.25
CA VAL A 8 -13.90 -0.92 -4.43
C VAL A 8 -14.15 0.55 -4.81
N GLU A 9 -15.41 1.00 -4.81
CA GLU A 9 -15.77 2.39 -5.08
C GLU A 9 -15.21 3.34 -4.03
N LEU A 10 -15.31 2.94 -2.74
CA LEU A 10 -14.79 3.77 -1.65
C LEU A 10 -13.27 3.91 -1.74
N LEU A 11 -12.56 2.81 -2.02
CA LEU A 11 -11.12 2.84 -2.27
C LEU A 11 -10.76 3.64 -3.53
N GLY A 12 -11.54 3.52 -4.60
CA GLY A 12 -11.34 4.27 -5.84
C GLY A 12 -11.46 5.77 -5.63
N ASN A 13 -12.49 6.22 -4.90
CA ASN A 13 -12.68 7.63 -4.57
C ASN A 13 -11.53 8.16 -3.71
N PHE A 14 -11.12 7.39 -2.69
CA PHE A 14 -9.99 7.75 -1.84
C PHE A 14 -8.68 7.89 -2.65
N LEU A 15 -8.43 6.97 -3.58
CA LEU A 15 -7.25 7.04 -4.45
C LEU A 15 -7.32 8.23 -5.43
N ALA A 16 -8.51 8.61 -5.89
CA ALA A 16 -8.71 9.78 -6.72
C ALA A 16 -8.41 11.09 -5.96
N GLU A 17 -8.89 11.20 -4.72
CA GLU A 17 -8.57 12.33 -3.84
C GLU A 17 -7.05 12.43 -3.56
N LEU A 18 -6.41 11.30 -3.25
CA LEU A 18 -4.96 11.25 -3.07
C LEU A 18 -4.20 11.68 -4.33
N LYS A 19 -4.66 11.25 -5.51
CA LYS A 19 -4.07 11.68 -6.77
C LYS A 19 -4.16 13.21 -6.92
N GLU A 20 -5.33 13.79 -6.68
CA GLU A 20 -5.52 15.26 -6.77
C GLU A 20 -4.59 16.01 -5.81
N MET A 21 -4.44 15.53 -4.57
CA MET A 21 -3.51 16.11 -3.60
C MET A 21 -2.05 16.07 -4.10
N VAL A 22 -1.63 14.99 -4.75
CA VAL A 22 -0.25 14.91 -5.27
C VAL A 22 -0.09 15.73 -6.55
N GLU A 23 -1.09 15.76 -7.43
CA GLU A 23 -1.06 16.57 -8.66
C GLU A 23 -1.01 18.07 -8.35
N THR A 24 -1.72 18.52 -7.31
CA THR A 24 -1.65 19.91 -6.84
C THR A 24 -0.27 20.25 -6.26
N GLN A 25 0.36 19.35 -5.51
CA GLN A 25 1.70 19.54 -4.96
C GLN A 25 2.80 19.50 -6.02
N MET A 26 2.74 18.55 -6.97
CA MET A 26 3.78 18.35 -7.98
C MET A 26 3.53 19.11 -9.29
N LYS A 27 2.37 19.74 -9.46
CA LYS A 27 1.94 20.47 -10.68
C LYS A 27 2.09 19.64 -11.97
N ARG A 28 1.96 18.32 -11.85
CA ARG A 28 2.13 17.35 -12.96
C ARG A 28 1.03 16.31 -12.87
N SER A 29 0.52 15.87 -14.02
CA SER A 29 -0.45 14.77 -14.07
C SER A 29 0.22 13.43 -13.76
N ILE A 30 -0.41 12.65 -12.88
CA ILE A 30 0.10 11.35 -12.44
C ILE A 30 -0.83 10.27 -12.98
N ARG A 31 -0.25 9.39 -13.80
CA ARG A 31 -0.98 8.26 -14.40
C ARG A 31 -0.46 6.91 -13.94
N ASN A 32 0.76 6.86 -13.44
CA ASN A 32 1.45 5.62 -13.11
C ASN A 32 1.66 5.54 -11.60
N VAL A 33 1.29 4.41 -10.99
CA VAL A 33 1.41 4.21 -9.54
C VAL A 33 2.04 2.86 -9.21
N VAL A 34 2.82 2.86 -8.14
CA VAL A 34 3.30 1.65 -7.46
C VAL A 34 2.71 1.67 -6.06
N LEU A 35 1.91 0.65 -5.73
CA LEU A 35 1.28 0.54 -4.42
C LEU A 35 1.99 -0.51 -3.59
N THR A 36 2.08 -0.28 -2.28
CA THR A 36 2.58 -1.29 -1.35
C THR A 36 1.43 -2.09 -0.78
N VAL A 37 1.55 -3.41 -0.78
CA VAL A 37 0.53 -4.33 -0.29
C VAL A 37 1.15 -5.28 0.75
N PRO A 38 0.45 -5.59 1.85
CA PRO A 38 0.88 -6.64 2.75
C PRO A 38 0.85 -8.01 2.05
N VAL A 39 1.80 -8.88 2.43
CA VAL A 39 1.96 -10.22 1.83
C VAL A 39 0.77 -11.14 2.13
N SER A 40 -0.01 -10.82 3.18
CA SER A 40 -1.16 -11.59 3.64
C SER A 40 -2.45 -11.36 2.84
N LEU A 41 -2.46 -10.46 1.85
CA LEU A 41 -3.67 -10.19 1.06
C LEU A 41 -4.00 -11.35 0.12
N SER A 42 -5.28 -11.70 0.07
CA SER A 42 -5.80 -12.69 -0.88
C SER A 42 -5.77 -12.17 -2.31
N ARG A 43 -5.72 -13.10 -3.29
CA ARG A 43 -5.78 -12.78 -4.72
C ARG A 43 -7.03 -11.98 -5.10
N LEU A 44 -8.16 -12.24 -4.44
CA LEU A 44 -9.41 -11.52 -4.67
C LEU A 44 -9.32 -10.08 -4.21
N GLN A 45 -8.78 -9.82 -3.02
CA GLN A 45 -8.56 -8.47 -2.51
C GLN A 45 -7.55 -7.70 -3.37
N ILE A 46 -6.49 -8.37 -3.84
CA ILE A 46 -5.55 -7.78 -4.80
C ILE A 46 -6.27 -7.35 -6.09
N ASN A 47 -7.14 -8.19 -6.63
CA ASN A 47 -7.91 -7.86 -7.83
C ASN A 47 -8.87 -6.68 -7.58
N TRP A 48 -9.51 -6.62 -6.41
CA TRP A 48 -10.35 -5.48 -6.02
C TRP A 48 -9.56 -4.17 -5.92
N ILE A 49 -8.34 -4.21 -5.41
CA ILE A 49 -7.44 -3.05 -5.39
C ILE A 49 -7.10 -2.62 -6.82
N HIS A 50 -6.81 -3.56 -7.71
CA HIS A 50 -6.58 -3.25 -9.13
C HIS A 50 -7.80 -2.59 -9.77
N CYS A 51 -9.01 -3.10 -9.54
CA CYS A 51 -10.24 -2.49 -10.04
C CYS A 51 -10.42 -1.06 -9.50
N ALA A 52 -10.20 -0.85 -8.20
CA ALA A 52 -10.29 0.49 -7.59
C ALA A 52 -9.29 1.48 -8.21
N CYS A 53 -8.08 1.02 -8.52
CA CYS A 53 -7.07 1.85 -9.20
C CYS A 53 -7.50 2.25 -10.62
N VAL A 54 -8.09 1.30 -11.36
CA VAL A 54 -8.63 1.57 -12.70
C VAL A 54 -9.77 2.59 -12.62
N MET A 55 -10.65 2.47 -11.62
CA MET A 55 -11.73 3.43 -11.38
C MET A 55 -11.19 4.84 -11.05
N ALA A 56 -10.08 4.94 -10.32
CA ALA A 56 -9.39 6.20 -10.03
C ALA A 56 -8.60 6.77 -11.24
N GLY A 57 -8.59 6.07 -12.39
CA GLY A 57 -7.82 6.48 -13.57
C GLY A 57 -6.31 6.35 -13.39
N LEU A 58 -5.86 5.45 -12.52
CA LEU A 58 -4.45 5.16 -12.24
C LEU A 58 -4.03 3.83 -12.87
N LYS A 59 -2.90 3.84 -13.59
CA LYS A 59 -2.25 2.65 -14.13
C LYS A 59 -1.29 2.09 -13.08
N VAL A 60 -1.63 0.93 -12.52
CA VAL A 60 -0.76 0.20 -11.60
C VAL A 60 0.38 -0.43 -12.39
N ILE A 61 1.62 0.03 -12.19
CA ILE A 61 2.81 -0.59 -12.79
C ILE A 61 3.14 -1.88 -12.06
N ARG A 62 3.12 -1.83 -10.71
CA ARG A 62 3.48 -2.96 -9.86
C ARG A 62 2.83 -2.81 -8.50
N LEU A 63 2.31 -3.92 -7.96
CA LEU A 63 2.04 -4.05 -6.54
C LEU A 63 3.31 -4.59 -5.87
N MET A 64 3.91 -3.78 -5.00
CA MET A 64 5.13 -4.12 -4.29
C MET A 64 4.78 -4.67 -2.90
N PRO A 65 5.24 -5.86 -2.52
CA PRO A 65 5.10 -6.31 -1.14
C PRO A 65 5.77 -5.33 -0.19
N GLN A 66 5.12 -5.00 0.93
CA GLN A 66 5.67 -4.13 1.95
C GLN A 66 7.10 -4.52 2.44
N PRO A 67 7.45 -5.80 2.66
CA PRO A 67 8.83 -6.14 3.05
C PRO A 67 9.84 -5.80 1.94
N THR A 68 9.49 -6.04 0.68
CA THR A 68 10.34 -5.68 -0.47
C THR A 68 10.52 -4.17 -0.59
N ALA A 69 9.47 -3.39 -0.33
CA ALA A 69 9.54 -1.92 -0.32
C ALA A 69 10.53 -1.40 0.73
N VAL A 70 10.48 -1.98 1.93
CA VAL A 70 11.38 -1.66 3.04
C VAL A 70 12.82 -2.00 2.68
N ASP A 71 13.06 -3.21 2.17
CA ASP A 71 14.40 -3.66 1.83
C ASP A 71 15.01 -2.85 0.67
N LEU A 72 14.20 -2.48 -0.33
CA LEU A 72 14.62 -1.57 -1.40
C LEU A 72 14.99 -0.18 -0.86
N CYS A 73 14.20 0.35 0.06
CA CYS A 73 14.46 1.64 0.70
C CYS A 73 15.79 1.62 1.48
N LYS A 74 16.05 0.54 2.22
CA LYS A 74 17.33 0.34 2.93
C LYS A 74 18.51 0.28 1.98
N TRP A 75 18.40 -0.51 0.91
CA TRP A 75 19.47 -0.61 -0.07
C TRP A 75 19.80 0.74 -0.71
N LYS A 76 18.76 1.55 -0.99
CA LYS A 76 18.94 2.86 -1.62
C LYS A 76 19.50 3.92 -0.67
N MET A 77 19.31 3.79 0.64
CA MET A 77 19.78 4.77 1.63
C MET A 77 20.94 4.22 2.48
N PRO A 78 22.21 4.55 2.16
CA PRO A 78 23.38 4.08 2.92
C PRO A 78 23.59 4.79 4.28
N ASN A 79 22.53 5.24 4.96
CA ASN A 79 22.62 5.99 6.21
C ASN A 79 22.40 5.10 7.45
N LYS A 80 23.45 4.95 8.28
CA LYS A 80 23.52 4.09 9.48
C LYS A 80 22.48 4.38 10.57
N SER A 81 21.75 5.51 10.51
CA SER A 81 20.75 5.88 11.52
C SER A 81 19.44 5.08 11.43
N LEU A 82 19.10 4.58 10.24
CA LEU A 82 17.88 3.80 10.00
C LEU A 82 17.98 2.39 10.58
N ASP A 83 19.18 1.81 10.64
CA ASP A 83 19.39 0.43 11.11
C ASP A 83 18.90 0.20 12.55
N ARG A 84 19.11 1.17 13.46
CA ARG A 84 18.65 1.03 14.86
C ARG A 84 17.12 1.03 14.95
N LYS A 85 16.45 1.94 14.24
CA LYS A 85 14.97 2.01 14.24
C LYS A 85 14.36 0.80 13.54
N TYR A 86 14.98 0.32 12.46
CA TYR A 86 14.54 -0.89 11.77
C TYR A 86 14.70 -2.17 12.60
N TYR A 87 15.79 -2.31 13.36
CA TYR A 87 15.98 -3.44 14.26
C TYR A 87 14.90 -3.49 15.35
N TRP A 88 14.55 -2.33 15.92
CA TRP A 88 13.45 -2.22 16.88
C TRP A 88 12.10 -2.56 16.25
N TRP A 89 11.80 -2.06 15.05
CA TRP A 89 10.55 -2.34 14.37
C TRP A 89 10.41 -3.81 13.94
N ARG A 90 11.49 -4.47 13.50
CA ARG A 90 11.51 -5.91 13.18
C ARG A 90 11.28 -6.77 14.43
N ARG A 91 11.87 -6.39 15.57
CA ARG A 91 11.63 -7.06 16.86
C ARG A 91 10.20 -6.88 17.35
N LEU A 92 9.58 -5.72 17.10
CA LEU A 92 8.17 -5.47 17.41
C LEU A 92 7.21 -6.22 16.47
N SER A 93 7.52 -6.30 15.17
CA SER A 93 6.73 -7.07 14.21
C SER A 93 6.81 -8.58 14.43
N SER A 94 7.95 -9.10 14.92
CA SER A 94 8.07 -10.50 15.34
C SER A 94 7.18 -10.86 16.54
N LYS A 95 6.66 -9.87 17.28
CA LYS A 95 5.65 -10.07 18.32
C LYS A 95 4.22 -10.02 17.79
N TYR A 96 4.01 -9.56 16.55
CA TYR A 96 2.72 -9.52 15.85
C TYR A 96 2.74 -10.53 14.70
N ASP A 97 2.77 -11.82 15.04
CA ASP A 97 2.61 -12.90 14.07
C ASP A 97 1.11 -13.23 13.93
N PRO A 98 0.48 -13.16 12.74
CA PRO A 98 -0.97 -13.37 12.57
C PRO A 98 -1.43 -14.80 12.90
N SER A 99 -0.48 -15.74 13.01
CA SER A 99 -0.68 -17.14 13.40
C SER A 99 -1.08 -17.33 14.87
N SER A 100 -0.97 -16.28 15.70
CA SER A 100 -1.45 -16.28 17.09
C SER A 100 -2.92 -15.90 17.27
N ILE A 101 -3.62 -15.48 16.19
CA ILE A 101 -5.04 -15.05 16.24
C ILE A 101 -5.98 -16.12 15.65
N THR A 102 -5.48 -17.21 15.08
CA THR A 102 -6.28 -18.41 14.77
C THR A 102 -6.03 -19.49 15.82
N GLY A 103 -6.46 -19.21 17.05
CA GLY A 103 -6.82 -20.26 18.00
C GLY A 103 -8.27 -20.65 17.75
N PHE A 104 -8.52 -21.95 17.61
CA PHE A 104 -9.84 -22.54 17.77
C PHE A 104 -10.56 -22.02 19.03
#